data_AF-A0A6G1JCW6-F1
#
_entry.id   AF-A0A6G1JCW6-F1
#
_cell.length_a   1.000
_cell.length_b   1.000
_cell.length_c   1.000
_cell.angle_alpha   90.00
_cell.angle_beta   90.00
_cell.angle_gamma   90.00
#
_symmetry.space_group_name_H-M   'P 1'
#
loop_
_entity.id
_entity.type
_entity.pdbx_description
1 polymer ?
#
loop_
_entity_poly.entity_id
_entity_poly.type
_entity_poly.pdbx_seq_one_letter_code
_entity_poly.pdbx_strand_id
1 'polypeptide(L)'
;MWKWFFTMWKRLPDVYTSQASFYAFLQDDASAPPPLTHADNAIIAWRKARISELNTINIAGALIAAVVSSAFSWYNIEAAPWTAKAGFYVAFVFAIFAVSSSTQQLITLHGSGPRTVSKMRVYLSERIMSRHARFALNMPVSMLDMTIVMLLVGFFIVVYDRAAKSGICNDDGKIAFVVSLAAAFVLVSHFVTSRFLLGLEKAVYRSEDDGKSQNNERSTPQHGP
;
A
#
# COMPACT_ATOMS: atom_id res chain seq x y z
N MET A 1 18.95 -11.31 6.76
CA MET A 1 17.73 -10.52 7.04
C MET A 1 18.01 -9.14 7.62
N TRP A 2 18.85 -9.01 8.66
CA TRP A 2 19.15 -7.71 9.31
C TRP A 2 19.90 -6.68 8.44
N LYS A 3 20.75 -7.13 7.50
CA LYS A 3 21.45 -6.22 6.57
C LYS A 3 20.50 -5.39 5.71
N TRP A 4 19.38 -5.98 5.25
CA TRP A 4 18.37 -5.31 4.41
C TRP A 4 17.56 -4.28 5.22
N PHE A 5 17.21 -4.60 6.47
CA PHE A 5 16.55 -3.68 7.40
C PHE A 5 17.45 -2.48 7.74
N PHE A 6 18.75 -2.69 7.97
CA PHE A 6 19.70 -1.61 8.20
C PHE A 6 19.98 -0.76 6.95
N THR A 7 19.94 -1.35 5.76
CA THR A 7 20.05 -0.57 4.50
C THR A 7 18.80 0.25 4.27
N MET A 8 17.62 -0.28 4.60
CA MET A 8 16.36 0.46 4.56
C MET A 8 16.32 1.58 5.61
N TRP A 9 16.82 1.33 6.82
CA TRP A 9 16.94 2.32 7.89
C TRP A 9 17.91 3.46 7.55
N LYS A 10 19.06 3.14 6.93
CA LYS A 10 20.00 4.16 6.45
C LYS A 10 19.48 5.00 5.28
N ARG A 11 18.47 4.52 4.55
CA ARG A 11 17.79 5.26 3.47
C ARG A 11 16.59 6.09 3.94
N LEU A 12 16.17 5.97 5.21
CA LEU A 12 15.14 6.84 5.79
C LEU A 12 15.48 8.33 5.67
N PRO A 13 16.71 8.82 5.97
CA PRO A 13 17.03 10.23 5.78
C PRO A 13 16.86 10.69 4.32
N ASP A 14 17.11 9.83 3.33
CA ASP A 14 16.87 10.16 1.90
C ASP A 14 15.37 10.27 1.55
N VAL A 15 14.51 9.52 2.25
CA VAL A 15 13.05 9.63 2.11
C VAL A 15 12.53 10.91 2.77
N TYR A 16 13.10 11.29 3.93
CA TYR A 16 12.78 12.55 4.59
C TYR A 16 13.30 13.77 3.83
N THR A 17 14.48 13.69 3.20
CA THR A 17 14.96 14.77 2.31
C THR A 17 14.16 14.82 1.01
N SER A 18 13.66 13.70 0.49
CA SER A 18 12.70 13.68 -0.62
C SER A 18 11.35 14.30 -0.25
N GLN A 19 10.85 14.08 0.97
CA GLN A 19 9.66 14.80 1.46
C GLN A 19 9.96 16.28 1.68
N ALA A 20 11.09 16.64 2.31
CA ALA A 20 11.46 18.03 2.57
C ALA A 20 11.67 18.85 1.29
N SER A 21 12.26 18.25 0.25
CA SER A 21 12.36 18.86 -1.08
C SER A 21 11.00 18.97 -1.77
N PHE A 22 10.10 18.01 -1.58
CA PHE A 22 8.71 18.14 -2.00
C PHE A 22 7.97 19.28 -1.28
N TYR A 23 8.14 19.42 0.04
CA TYR A 23 7.56 20.53 0.81
C TYR A 23 8.14 21.89 0.43
N ALA A 24 9.46 22.00 0.25
CA ALA A 24 10.10 23.22 -0.24
C ALA A 24 9.59 23.62 -1.64
N PHE A 25 9.33 22.63 -2.50
CA PHE A 25 8.72 22.82 -3.81
C PHE A 25 7.24 23.27 -3.75
N LEU A 26 6.50 22.87 -2.71
CA LEU A 26 5.13 23.33 -2.46
C LEU A 26 5.08 24.76 -1.90
N GLN A 27 6.13 25.20 -1.18
CA GLN A 27 6.11 26.43 -0.39
C GLN A 27 6.60 27.68 -1.13
N ASP A 28 7.19 27.52 -2.33
CA ASP A 28 7.70 28.60 -3.20
C ASP A 28 6.60 29.35 -4.01
N ASP A 29 5.36 29.43 -3.50
CA ASP A 29 4.18 29.73 -4.34
C ASP A 29 3.43 31.03 -3.96
N ALA A 30 4.08 32.19 -4.11
CA ALA A 30 3.50 33.52 -3.87
C ALA A 30 3.02 34.27 -5.14
N SER A 31 2.79 33.60 -6.29
CA SER A 31 2.40 34.28 -7.55
C SER A 31 1.18 33.67 -8.26
N ALA A 32 0.45 34.47 -9.05
CA ALA A 32 -0.95 34.24 -9.48
C ALA A 32 -1.19 33.16 -10.56
N PRO A 33 -2.10 32.17 -10.39
CA PRO A 33 -2.27 30.93 -11.19
C PRO A 33 -2.38 31.09 -12.72
N PRO A 34 -1.73 30.21 -13.52
CA PRO A 34 -1.96 30.12 -14.96
C PRO A 34 -3.33 29.45 -15.25
N PRO A 35 -3.89 29.62 -16.46
CA PRO A 35 -5.18 29.05 -16.84
C PRO A 35 -5.16 27.50 -16.90
N LEU A 36 -6.23 26.88 -16.39
CA LEU A 36 -6.41 25.42 -16.26
C LEU A 36 -6.64 24.73 -17.63
N THR A 37 -5.94 23.62 -17.87
CA THR A 37 -6.04 22.79 -19.09
C THR A 37 -6.76 21.45 -18.84
N HIS A 38 -7.22 20.75 -19.88
CA HIS A 38 -7.88 19.43 -19.76
C HIS A 38 -7.04 18.38 -18.99
N ALA A 39 -5.72 18.45 -19.09
CA ALA A 39 -4.81 17.58 -18.33
C ALA A 39 -4.82 17.88 -16.82
N ASP A 40 -5.06 19.15 -16.43
CA ASP A 40 -5.14 19.53 -15.03
C ASP A 40 -6.43 18.98 -14.38
N ASN A 41 -7.52 18.88 -15.15
CA ASN A 41 -8.77 18.25 -14.68
C ASN A 41 -8.58 16.75 -14.37
N ALA A 42 -7.81 16.03 -15.19
CA ALA A 42 -7.50 14.62 -14.94
C ALA A 42 -6.68 14.43 -13.66
N ILE A 43 -5.77 15.36 -13.36
CA ILE A 43 -4.93 15.29 -12.15
C ILE A 43 -5.71 15.70 -10.91
N ILE A 44 -6.61 16.67 -11.02
CA ILE A 44 -7.56 17.00 -9.96
C ILE A 44 -8.43 15.78 -9.63
N ALA A 45 -8.92 15.06 -10.66
CA ALA A 45 -9.68 13.84 -10.46
C ALA A 45 -8.83 12.74 -9.81
N TRP A 46 -7.60 12.51 -10.29
CA TRP A 46 -6.65 11.57 -9.69
C TRP A 46 -6.36 11.90 -8.22
N ARG A 47 -6.10 13.17 -7.92
CA ARG A 47 -5.85 13.66 -6.55
C ARG A 47 -7.05 13.36 -5.64
N LYS A 48 -8.26 13.68 -6.08
CA LYS A 48 -9.48 13.40 -5.31
C LYS A 48 -9.66 11.91 -5.06
N ALA A 49 -9.45 11.07 -6.07
CA ALA A 49 -9.48 9.62 -5.93
C ALA A 49 -8.44 9.13 -4.92
N ARG A 50 -7.21 9.64 -4.98
CA ARG A 50 -6.13 9.25 -4.08
C ARG A 50 -6.38 9.68 -2.63
N ILE A 51 -6.91 10.89 -2.41
CA ILE A 51 -7.33 11.35 -1.08
C ILE A 51 -8.39 10.41 -0.48
N SER A 52 -9.40 10.03 -1.28
CA SER A 52 -10.46 9.11 -0.84
C SER A 52 -9.89 7.74 -0.47
N GLU A 53 -8.94 7.24 -1.25
CA GLU A 53 -8.27 5.97 -0.97
C GLU A 53 -7.45 6.03 0.32
N LEU A 54 -6.64 7.08 0.51
CA LEU A 54 -5.85 7.27 1.74
C LEU A 54 -6.72 7.36 3.00
N ASN A 55 -7.88 8.02 2.92
CA ASN A 55 -8.85 8.05 4.01
C ASN A 55 -9.39 6.64 4.33
N THR A 56 -9.67 5.84 3.31
CA THR A 56 -10.13 4.46 3.48
C THR A 56 -9.05 3.62 4.17
N ILE A 57 -7.79 3.78 3.77
CA ILE A 57 -6.63 3.09 4.39
C ILE A 57 -6.46 3.50 5.86
N ASN A 58 -6.65 4.78 6.20
CA ASN A 58 -6.58 5.25 7.58
C ASN A 58 -7.64 4.61 8.46
N ILE A 59 -8.89 4.55 7.98
CA ILE A 59 -10.00 3.90 8.69
C ILE A 59 -9.72 2.41 8.85
N ALA A 60 -9.36 1.72 7.76
CA ALA A 60 -9.06 0.29 7.78
C ALA A 60 -7.88 -0.04 8.72
N GLY A 61 -6.80 0.74 8.67
CA GLY A 61 -5.64 0.55 9.52
C GLY A 61 -5.95 0.77 11.01
N ALA A 62 -6.75 1.79 11.33
CA ALA A 62 -7.22 2.02 12.70
C ALA A 62 -8.10 0.87 13.22
N LEU A 63 -9.00 0.36 12.39
CA LEU A 63 -9.84 -0.80 12.73
C LEU A 63 -8.98 -2.05 12.96
N ILE A 64 -8.00 -2.31 12.10
CA ILE A 64 -7.08 -3.45 12.28
C ILE A 64 -6.28 -3.30 13.58
N ALA A 65 -5.75 -2.11 13.86
CA ALA A 65 -5.04 -1.85 15.11
C ALA A 65 -5.92 -2.09 16.34
N ALA A 66 -7.20 -1.68 16.29
CA ALA A 66 -8.18 -1.95 17.34
C ALA A 66 -8.47 -3.45 17.49
N VAL A 67 -8.63 -4.18 16.38
CA VAL A 67 -8.82 -5.64 16.38
C VAL A 67 -7.61 -6.34 17.01
N VAL A 68 -6.38 -5.96 16.63
CA VAL A 68 -5.15 -6.53 17.21
C VAL A 68 -5.05 -6.21 18.70
N SER A 69 -5.39 -4.99 19.10
CA SER A 69 -5.45 -4.61 20.52
C SER A 69 -6.46 -5.44 21.30
N SER A 70 -7.66 -5.67 20.74
CA SER A 70 -8.67 -6.54 21.35
C SER A 70 -8.21 -7.99 21.42
N ALA A 71 -7.46 -8.46 20.42
CA ALA A 71 -6.90 -9.80 20.40
C ALA A 71 -5.96 -10.00 21.61
N PHE A 72 -5.14 -9.00 21.98
CA PHE A 72 -4.30 -9.06 23.19
C PHE A 72 -5.07 -9.27 24.49
N SER A 73 -6.34 -8.86 24.55
CA SER A 73 -7.20 -9.07 25.72
C SER A 73 -7.67 -10.53 25.85
N TRP A 74 -7.42 -11.39 24.86
CA TRP A 74 -7.82 -12.79 24.95
C TRP A 74 -7.01 -13.48 26.05
N TYR A 75 -7.73 -14.01 27.06
CA TYR A 75 -7.25 -14.63 28.30
C TYR A 75 -6.11 -15.66 28.18
N ASN A 76 -5.81 -16.16 26.97
CA ASN A 76 -4.86 -17.25 26.75
C ASN A 76 -3.63 -16.86 25.91
N ILE A 77 -3.35 -15.56 25.70
CA ILE A 77 -2.15 -15.15 24.96
C ILE A 77 -0.89 -15.38 25.77
N GLU A 78 -0.93 -15.30 27.10
CA GLU A 78 0.26 -15.56 27.93
C GLU A 78 0.79 -16.99 27.74
N ALA A 79 -0.12 -17.97 27.56
CA ALA A 79 0.21 -19.37 27.31
C ALA A 79 0.55 -19.67 25.83
N ALA A 80 0.37 -18.71 24.92
CA ALA A 80 0.66 -18.88 23.50
C ALA A 80 2.18 -18.90 23.22
N PRO A 81 2.62 -19.61 22.18
CA PRO A 81 4.02 -19.64 21.78
C PRO A 81 4.53 -18.24 21.44
N TRP A 82 5.80 -17.99 21.73
CA TRP A 82 6.43 -16.68 21.54
C TRP A 82 6.34 -16.20 20.07
N THR A 83 6.28 -17.12 19.12
CA THR A 83 6.11 -16.84 17.68
C THR A 83 4.78 -16.18 17.35
N ALA A 84 3.68 -16.62 17.99
CA ALA A 84 2.37 -16.01 17.82
C ALA A 84 2.36 -14.58 18.38
N LYS A 85 2.91 -14.39 19.59
CA LYS A 85 3.04 -13.07 20.22
C LYS A 85 3.81 -12.11 19.31
N ALA A 86 4.97 -12.55 18.79
CA ALA A 86 5.77 -11.77 17.85
C ALA A 86 4.98 -11.40 16.57
N GLY A 87 4.20 -12.34 16.02
CA GLY A 87 3.33 -12.10 14.87
C GLY A 87 2.31 -10.97 15.10
N PHE A 88 1.63 -10.98 16.25
CA PHE A 88 0.69 -9.91 16.61
C PHE A 88 1.37 -8.56 16.82
N TYR A 89 2.54 -8.51 17.47
CA TYR A 89 3.28 -7.26 17.62
C TYR A 89 3.72 -6.68 16.27
N VAL A 90 4.19 -7.53 15.35
CA VAL A 90 4.60 -7.10 14.01
C VAL A 90 3.40 -6.59 13.21
N ALA A 91 2.26 -7.29 13.26
CA ALA A 91 1.02 -6.82 12.62
C ALA A 91 0.56 -5.47 13.19
N PHE A 92 0.60 -5.30 14.52
CA PHE A 92 0.24 -4.04 15.16
C PHE A 92 1.13 -2.87 14.72
N VAL A 93 2.45 -3.08 14.70
CA VAL A 93 3.42 -2.06 14.28
C VAL A 93 3.21 -1.67 12.81
N PHE A 94 2.98 -2.64 11.92
CA PHE A 94 2.70 -2.35 10.52
C PHE A 94 1.36 -1.62 10.31
N ALA A 95 0.32 -1.95 11.08
CA ALA A 95 -0.96 -1.23 11.04
C ALA A 95 -0.79 0.25 11.36
N ILE A 96 -0.09 0.56 12.46
CA ILE A 96 0.20 1.95 12.88
C ILE A 96 1.06 2.66 11.84
N PHE A 97 2.06 1.95 11.30
CA PHE A 97 2.94 2.52 10.27
C PHE A 97 2.18 2.86 8.98
N ALA A 98 1.24 2.00 8.56
CA ALA A 98 0.38 2.23 7.40
C ALA A 98 -0.51 3.48 7.60
N VAL A 99 -1.12 3.63 8.78
CA VAL A 99 -1.92 4.82 9.14
C VAL A 99 -1.04 6.08 9.17
N SER A 100 0.14 6.02 9.78
CA SER A 100 1.06 7.16 9.83
C SER A 100 1.51 7.58 8.42
N SER A 101 1.90 6.62 7.59
CA SER A 101 2.35 6.88 6.21
C SER A 101 1.22 7.44 5.35
N SER A 102 0.01 6.89 5.47
CA SER A 102 -1.17 7.38 4.76
C SER A 102 -1.53 8.81 5.19
N THR A 103 -1.47 9.10 6.50
CA THR A 103 -1.71 10.45 7.04
C THR A 103 -0.68 11.45 6.55
N GLN A 104 0.60 11.09 6.49
CA GLN A 104 1.64 11.96 5.92
C GLN A 104 1.33 12.29 4.45
N GLN A 105 1.02 11.27 3.63
CA GLN A 105 0.65 11.48 2.23
C GLN A 105 -0.63 12.33 2.08
N LEU A 106 -1.60 12.13 2.97
CA LEU A 106 -2.86 12.86 2.99
C LEU A 106 -2.62 14.35 3.27
N ILE A 107 -1.84 14.69 4.29
CA ILE A 107 -1.47 16.08 4.63
C ILE A 107 -0.74 16.73 3.46
N THR A 108 0.27 16.05 2.90
CA THR A 108 1.00 16.51 1.72
C THR A 108 0.07 16.80 0.55
N LEU A 109 -0.89 15.90 0.31
CA LEU A 109 -1.80 16.02 -0.82
C LEU A 109 -2.89 17.07 -0.58
N HIS A 110 -3.37 17.28 0.65
CA HIS A 110 -4.27 18.38 0.99
C HIS A 110 -3.60 19.75 0.89
N GLY A 111 -2.32 19.84 1.27
CA GLY A 111 -1.52 21.07 1.17
C GLY A 111 -1.17 21.53 -0.24
N SER A 112 -1.36 20.68 -1.26
CA SER A 112 -1.07 21.04 -2.66
C SER A 112 -2.10 22.03 -3.24
N GLY A 113 -1.64 23.17 -3.78
CA GLY A 113 -2.48 24.20 -4.37
C GLY A 113 -2.80 23.95 -5.86
N PRO A 114 -3.60 24.83 -6.51
CA PRO A 114 -3.98 24.71 -7.92
C PRO A 114 -2.79 24.73 -8.89
N ARG A 115 -1.72 25.48 -8.60
CA ARG A 115 -0.48 25.49 -9.41
C ARG A 115 0.39 24.25 -9.17
N THR A 116 0.35 23.68 -7.98
CA THR A 116 1.01 22.39 -7.71
C THR A 116 0.46 21.32 -8.63
N VAL A 117 -0.84 21.34 -8.96
CA VAL A 117 -1.44 20.39 -9.92
C VAL A 117 -0.74 20.46 -11.28
N SER A 118 -0.41 21.66 -11.76
CA SER A 118 0.30 21.85 -13.04
C SER A 118 1.76 21.38 -12.98
N LYS A 119 2.45 21.51 -11.83
CA LYS A 119 3.80 20.94 -11.70
C LYS A 119 3.77 19.43 -11.45
N MET A 120 2.79 18.95 -10.69
CA MET A 120 2.49 17.53 -10.46
C MET A 120 2.11 16.84 -11.77
N ARG A 121 1.48 17.57 -12.70
CA ARG A 121 1.31 17.15 -14.09
C ARG A 121 2.62 16.89 -14.77
N VAL A 122 3.59 17.81 -14.71
CA VAL A 122 4.91 17.59 -15.32
C VAL A 122 5.56 16.35 -14.70
N TYR A 123 5.50 16.18 -13.37
CA TYR A 123 6.01 14.99 -12.68
C TYR A 123 5.26 13.68 -12.96
N LEU A 124 3.95 13.71 -13.22
CA LEU A 124 3.15 12.53 -13.59
C LEU A 124 3.23 12.22 -15.09
N SER A 125 3.35 13.26 -15.94
CA SER A 125 3.31 13.16 -17.41
C SER A 125 4.67 12.93 -18.04
N GLU A 126 5.74 13.51 -17.48
CA GLU A 126 7.08 13.00 -17.73
C GLU A 126 7.12 11.60 -17.11
N ARG A 127 7.25 10.59 -17.96
CA ARG A 127 7.41 9.16 -17.63
C ARG A 127 8.58 8.84 -16.68
N ILE A 128 9.18 9.85 -16.03
CA ILE A 128 10.21 9.82 -15.01
C ILE A 128 9.58 9.77 -13.61
N MET A 129 8.39 9.18 -13.47
CA MET A 129 8.01 8.68 -12.15
C MET A 129 8.93 7.49 -11.87
N SER A 130 10.08 7.79 -11.25
CA SER A 130 11.07 6.79 -10.88
C SER A 130 10.37 5.64 -10.16
N ARG A 131 10.85 4.40 -10.33
CA ARG A 131 10.26 3.22 -9.66
C ARG A 131 10.01 3.48 -8.16
N HIS A 132 10.84 4.33 -7.55
CA HIS A 132 10.73 4.74 -6.15
C HIS A 132 9.54 5.67 -5.86
N ALA A 133 9.21 6.62 -6.73
CA ALA A 133 8.05 7.50 -6.52
C ALA A 133 6.72 6.74 -6.64
N ARG A 134 6.62 5.82 -7.60
CA ARG A 134 5.46 4.91 -7.71
C ARG A 134 5.36 3.98 -6.49
N PHE A 135 6.50 3.46 -6.04
CA PHE A 135 6.55 2.64 -4.84
C PHE A 135 6.13 3.42 -3.59
N ALA A 136 6.61 4.66 -3.44
CA ALA A 136 6.26 5.53 -2.31
C ALA A 136 4.75 5.84 -2.28
N LEU A 137 4.15 6.10 -3.44
CA LEU A 137 2.69 6.32 -3.52
C LEU A 137 1.90 5.07 -3.17
N ASN A 138 2.33 3.88 -3.62
CA ASN A 138 1.66 2.61 -3.33
C ASN A 138 2.06 1.97 -1.99
N MET A 139 2.96 2.62 -1.25
CA MET A 139 3.55 2.12 -0.01
C MET A 139 2.50 1.87 1.09
N PRO A 140 1.56 2.80 1.38
CA PRO A 140 0.58 2.60 2.45
C PRO A 140 -0.36 1.42 2.18
N VAL A 141 -0.76 1.25 0.91
CA VAL A 141 -1.62 0.14 0.46
C VAL A 141 -0.90 -1.19 0.68
N SER A 142 0.36 -1.27 0.24
CA SER A 142 1.16 -2.50 0.35
C SER A 142 1.47 -2.87 1.80
N MET A 143 1.69 -1.87 2.66
CA MET A 143 1.91 -2.09 4.10
C MET A 143 0.65 -2.58 4.81
N LEU A 144 -0.52 -2.07 4.44
CA LEU A 144 -1.79 -2.52 4.98
C LEU A 144 -2.11 -3.96 4.56
N ASP A 145 -1.81 -4.31 3.31
CA ASP A 145 -1.91 -5.66 2.77
C ASP A 145 -1.05 -6.65 3.57
N MET A 146 0.22 -6.30 3.81
CA MET A 146 1.15 -7.10 4.60
C MET A 146 0.71 -7.24 6.07
N THR A 147 0.08 -6.21 6.62
CA THR A 147 -0.49 -6.25 7.98
C THR A 147 -1.57 -7.33 8.09
N ILE A 148 -2.48 -7.38 7.12
CA ILE A 148 -3.58 -8.35 7.09
C ILE A 148 -3.02 -9.77 7.00
N VAL A 149 -2.06 -10.02 6.11
CA VAL A 149 -1.43 -11.33 5.97
C VAL A 149 -0.73 -11.75 7.26
N MET A 150 0.04 -10.85 7.87
CA MET A 150 0.78 -11.16 9.09
C MET A 150 -0.16 -11.41 10.28
N LEU A 151 -1.28 -10.68 10.34
CA LEU A 151 -2.33 -10.91 11.32
C LEU A 151 -2.96 -12.30 11.17
N LEU A 152 -3.30 -12.70 9.93
CA LEU A 152 -3.84 -14.03 9.66
C LEU A 152 -2.86 -15.13 10.07
N VAL A 153 -1.58 -14.98 9.71
CA VAL A 153 -0.52 -15.92 10.12
C VAL A 153 -0.41 -16.01 11.65
N GLY A 154 -0.49 -14.89 12.37
CA GLY A 154 -0.53 -14.87 13.83
C GLY A 154 -1.70 -15.66 14.42
N PHE A 155 -2.90 -15.48 13.87
CA PHE A 155 -4.08 -16.25 14.28
C PHE A 155 -3.93 -17.75 13.99
N PHE A 156 -3.40 -18.13 12.83
CA PHE A 156 -3.15 -19.54 12.49
C PHE A 156 -2.24 -20.21 13.52
N ILE A 157 -1.15 -19.57 13.93
CA ILE A 157 -0.21 -20.15 14.90
C ILE A 157 -0.92 -20.40 16.24
N VAL A 158 -1.73 -19.45 16.73
CA VAL A 158 -2.48 -19.63 17.99
C VAL A 158 -3.47 -20.79 17.89
N VAL A 159 -4.19 -20.88 16.77
CA VAL A 159 -5.21 -21.92 16.56
C VAL A 159 -4.57 -23.30 16.50
N TYR A 160 -3.45 -23.44 15.78
CA TYR A 160 -2.73 -24.70 15.67
C TYR A 160 -2.05 -25.12 16.98
N ASP A 161 -1.51 -24.18 17.75
CA ASP A 161 -0.94 -24.49 19.07
C ASP A 161 -2.00 -25.04 20.04
N ARG A 162 -3.22 -24.48 20.00
CA ARG A 162 -4.34 -25.01 20.80
C ARG A 162 -4.79 -26.39 20.33
N ALA A 163 -4.92 -26.58 19.02
CA ALA A 163 -5.30 -27.87 18.44
C ALA A 163 -4.25 -28.97 18.76
N ALA A 164 -2.96 -28.63 18.74
CA ALA A 164 -1.89 -29.58 19.06
C ALA A 164 -1.91 -30.02 20.53
N LYS A 165 -2.34 -29.14 21.45
CA LYS A 165 -2.43 -29.45 22.88
C LYS A 165 -3.72 -30.18 23.27
N SER A 166 -4.80 -30.08 22.50
CA SER A 166 -6.14 -30.57 22.89
C SER A 166 -6.44 -32.05 22.58
N GLY A 167 -5.53 -32.80 21.96
CA GLY A 167 -5.76 -34.21 21.60
C GLY A 167 -6.74 -34.41 20.42
N ILE A 168 -6.73 -35.61 19.82
CA ILE A 168 -7.20 -35.88 18.44
C ILE A 168 -8.75 -35.84 18.27
N CYS A 169 -9.55 -35.72 19.34
CA CYS A 169 -11.02 -35.80 19.25
C CYS A 169 -11.81 -34.91 20.23
N ASN A 170 -11.34 -33.69 20.51
CA ASN A 170 -12.11 -32.69 21.28
C ASN A 170 -12.63 -31.55 20.38
N ASP A 171 -13.69 -30.87 20.84
CA ASP A 171 -14.38 -29.79 20.09
C ASP A 171 -13.46 -28.63 19.68
N ASP A 172 -12.36 -28.42 20.41
CA ASP A 172 -11.30 -27.47 20.07
C ASP A 172 -10.62 -27.79 18.74
N GLY A 173 -10.47 -29.07 18.39
CA GLY A 173 -9.93 -29.50 17.09
C GLY A 173 -10.87 -29.16 15.94
N LYS A 174 -12.19 -29.25 16.15
CA LYS A 174 -13.20 -28.86 15.15
C LYS A 174 -13.20 -27.36 14.92
N ILE A 175 -13.14 -26.57 16.00
CA ILE A 175 -13.04 -25.11 15.93
C ILE A 175 -11.77 -24.72 15.18
N ALA A 176 -10.63 -25.34 15.50
CA ALA A 176 -9.37 -25.06 14.83
C ALA A 176 -9.42 -25.38 13.34
N PHE A 177 -10.04 -26.48 12.96
CA PHE A 177 -10.24 -26.86 11.56
C PHE A 177 -11.12 -25.86 10.80
N VAL A 178 -12.27 -25.49 11.36
CA VAL A 178 -13.20 -24.52 10.73
C VAL A 178 -12.54 -23.15 10.58
N VAL A 179 -11.84 -22.68 11.61
CA VAL A 179 -11.11 -21.41 11.56
C VAL A 179 -9.98 -21.48 10.52
N SER A 180 -9.26 -22.59 10.43
CA SER A 180 -8.20 -22.77 9.42
C SER A 180 -8.75 -22.79 8.00
N LEU A 181 -9.91 -23.42 7.79
CA LEU A 181 -10.58 -23.45 6.49
C LEU A 181 -11.04 -22.06 6.07
N ALA A 182 -11.65 -21.30 6.99
CA ALA A 182 -12.07 -19.93 6.75
C ALA A 182 -10.87 -19.02 6.43
N ALA A 183 -9.80 -19.13 7.21
CA ALA A 183 -8.61 -18.32 6.98
C ALA A 183 -7.85 -18.72 5.70
N ALA A 184 -7.84 -20.00 5.33
CA ALA A 184 -7.30 -20.46 4.06
C ALA A 184 -8.12 -19.92 2.88
N PHE A 185 -9.45 -19.93 2.97
CA PHE A 185 -10.32 -19.32 1.98
C PHE A 185 -10.04 -17.83 1.81
N VAL A 186 -9.85 -17.09 2.92
CA VAL A 186 -9.47 -15.68 2.89
C VAL A 186 -8.11 -15.50 2.20
N LEU A 187 -7.08 -16.27 2.56
CA LEU A 187 -5.76 -16.19 1.92
C LEU A 187 -5.82 -16.49 0.42
N VAL A 188 -6.58 -17.50 0.01
CA VAL A 188 -6.77 -17.84 -1.41
C VAL A 188 -7.49 -16.70 -2.14
N SER A 189 -8.59 -16.20 -1.59
CA SER A 189 -9.35 -15.08 -2.17
C SER A 189 -8.47 -13.83 -2.33
N HIS A 190 -7.63 -13.58 -1.33
CA HIS A 190 -6.68 -12.47 -1.34
C HIS A 190 -5.63 -12.66 -2.43
N PHE A 191 -5.02 -13.85 -2.50
CA PHE A 191 -4.02 -14.15 -3.51
C PHE A 191 -4.57 -14.08 -4.93
N VAL A 192 -5.79 -14.59 -5.15
CA VAL A 192 -6.51 -14.48 -6.44
C VAL A 192 -6.72 -13.02 -6.80
N THR A 193 -7.19 -12.21 -5.85
CA THR A 193 -7.41 -10.76 -6.06
C THR A 193 -6.11 -10.05 -6.41
N SER A 194 -5.01 -10.30 -5.67
CA SER A 194 -3.71 -9.71 -5.95
C SER A 194 -3.17 -10.13 -7.33
N ARG A 195 -3.32 -11.40 -7.72
CA ARG A 195 -2.86 -11.90 -9.03
C ARG A 195 -3.70 -11.34 -10.17
N PHE A 196 -5.00 -11.18 -9.96
CA PHE A 196 -5.91 -10.56 -10.91
C PHE A 196 -5.54 -9.08 -11.14
N LEU A 197 -5.32 -8.33 -10.06
CA LEU A 197 -4.90 -6.92 -10.12
C LEU A 197 -3.58 -6.76 -10.89
N LEU A 198 -2.58 -7.59 -10.60
CA LEU A 198 -1.32 -7.61 -11.35
C LEU A 198 -1.50 -8.01 -12.81
N GLY A 199 -2.49 -8.85 -13.12
CA GLY A 199 -2.87 -9.22 -14.48
C GLY A 199 -3.44 -8.02 -15.24
N LEU A 200 -4.34 -7.28 -14.61
CA LEU A 200 -4.91 -6.05 -15.17
C LEU A 200 -3.85 -4.99 -15.42
N GLU A 201 -2.94 -4.77 -14.48
CA GLU A 201 -1.86 -3.79 -14.64
C GLU A 201 -0.98 -4.13 -15.85
N LYS A 202 -0.65 -5.42 -16.05
CA LYS A 202 0.11 -5.87 -17.23
C LYS A 202 -0.67 -5.72 -18.53
N ALA A 203 -1.98 -5.97 -18.53
CA ALA A 203 -2.82 -5.82 -19.70
C ALA A 203 -2.95 -4.36 -20.13
N VAL A 204 -3.16 -3.45 -19.16
CA VAL A 204 -3.19 -2.01 -19.41
C VAL A 204 -1.84 -1.50 -19.91
N TYR A 205 -0.74 -1.93 -19.28
CA TYR A 205 0.60 -1.53 -19.70
C TYR A 205 0.92 -1.99 -21.14
N ARG A 206 0.50 -3.22 -21.50
CA ARG A 206 0.68 -3.74 -22.87
C ARG A 206 -0.10 -2.92 -23.90
N SER A 207 -1.35 -2.56 -23.60
CA SER A 207 -2.17 -1.74 -24.50
C SER A 207 -1.58 -0.36 -24.79
N GLU A 208 -0.85 0.24 -23.83
CA GLU A 208 -0.24 1.56 -24.02
C GLU A 208 1.03 1.51 -24.88
N ASP A 209 1.75 0.38 -24.89
CA ASP A 209 2.94 0.19 -25.72
C ASP A 209 2.57 -0.05 -27.19
N ASP A 210 1.51 -0.82 -27.42
CA ASP A 210 0.99 -1.10 -28.77
C ASP A 210 0.52 0.21 -29.45
N GLY A 211 -0.15 1.10 -28.71
CA GLY A 211 -0.59 2.39 -29.23
C GLY A 211 0.55 3.34 -29.60
N LYS A 212 1.70 3.23 -28.92
CA LYS A 212 2.89 4.05 -29.23
C LYS A 212 3.63 3.58 -30.48
N SER A 213 3.77 2.27 -30.64
CA SER A 213 4.38 1.69 -31.84
C SER A 213 3.62 2.11 -33.10
N GLN A 214 2.29 2.05 -33.06
CA GLN A 214 1.43 2.43 -34.18
C GLN A 214 1.53 3.94 -34.51
N ASN A 215 1.71 4.80 -33.51
CA ASN A 215 1.85 6.24 -33.73
C ASN A 215 3.24 6.60 -34.29
N ASN A 216 4.29 5.83 -33.92
CA ASN A 216 5.65 6.06 -34.41
C ASN A 216 5.80 5.64 -35.89
N GLU A 217 5.17 4.53 -36.31
CA GLU A 217 5.13 4.13 -37.73
C GLU A 217 4.42 5.18 -38.60
N ARG A 218 3.35 5.79 -38.10
CA ARG A 218 2.62 6.86 -38.81
C ARG A 218 3.38 8.17 -38.94
N SER A 219 4.38 8.39 -38.09
CA SER A 219 5.17 9.62 -38.02
C SER A 219 6.44 9.59 -38.86
N THR A 220 6.75 8.46 -39.50
CA THR A 220 7.96 8.33 -40.34
C THR A 220 7.65 8.92 -41.72
N PRO A 221 8.24 10.07 -42.10
CA PRO A 221 7.93 10.69 -43.38
C PRO A 221 8.48 9.80 -44.50
N GLN A 222 7.65 9.47 -45.49
CA GLN A 222 8.14 8.89 -46.74
C GLN A 222 9.01 9.94 -47.44
N HIS A 223 10.33 9.87 -47.23
CA HIS A 223 11.27 10.48 -48.16
C HIS A 223 11.36 9.57 -49.38
N GLY A 224 10.57 9.94 -50.39
CA GLY A 224 10.69 9.38 -51.73
C GLY A 224 12.01 9.81 -52.39
N PRO A 225 12.62 8.95 -53.21
CA PRO A 225 13.85 9.22 -53.94
C PRO A 225 13.71 10.31 -55.01
#